data_AF-A0AAV1WHA9-F1
#
_entry.id   AF-A0AAV1WHA9-F1
#
_cell.length_a   1.000
_cell.length_b   1.000
_cell.length_c   1.000
_cell.angle_alpha   90.00
_cell.angle_beta   90.00
_cell.angle_gamma   90.00
#
_symmetry.space_group_name_H-M   'P 1'
#
loop_
_entity.id
_entity.type
_entity.pdbx_description
1 polymer ?
#
loop_
_entity_poly.entity_id
_entity_poly.type
_entity_poly.pdbx_seq_one_letter_code
_entity_poly.pdbx_strand_id
1 'polypeptide(L)' 'MGIIRSSFSFILGTVCGVYVAQNYDVPNIRKVADSALLTAKAYEEKYRKSKKRSNDDD' A
#
# COMPACT_ATOMS: atom_id res chain seq x y z
N MET A 1 1.00 28.09 25.44
CA MET A 1 0.75 26.64 25.26
C MET A 1 1.65 26.16 24.13
N GLY A 2 2.72 25.44 24.47
CA GLY A 2 3.84 25.19 23.58
C GLY A 2 3.65 24.02 22.62
N ILE A 3 4.42 24.07 21.53
CA ILE A 3 4.55 23.08 20.46
C ILE A 3 4.67 21.65 21.02
N ILE A 4 5.37 21.49 22.15
CA ILE A 4 5.56 20.21 22.84
C ILE A 4 4.25 19.54 23.28
N ARG A 5 3.24 20.31 23.73
CA ARG A 5 1.93 19.75 24.13
C ARG A 5 1.10 19.31 22.92
N SER A 6 1.26 19.97 21.78
CA SER A 6 0.54 19.65 20.54
C SER A 6 1.16 18.43 19.84
N SER A 7 2.50 18.34 19.81
CA SER A 7 3.23 17.25 19.15
C SER A 7 3.37 15.99 19.99
N PHE A 8 2.96 16.01 21.26
CA PHE A 8 3.06 14.85 22.15
C PHE A 8 2.35 13.62 21.57
N SER A 9 1.13 13.79 21.04
CA SER A 9 0.37 12.70 20.42
C SER A 9 1.07 12.12 19.20
N PHE A 10 1.79 12.96 18.44
CA PHE A 10 2.57 12.52 17.29
C PHE A 10 3.76 11.68 17.73
N ILE A 11 4.54 12.18 18.70
CA ILE A 11 5.70 11.45 19.24
C ILE A 11 5.27 10.14 19.89
N LEU A 12 4.21 10.16 20.69
CA LEU A 12 3.68 8.96 21.35
C LEU A 12 3.19 7.93 20.33
N GLY A 13 2.50 8.38 19.27
CA GLY A 13 2.08 7.54 18.16
C GLY A 13 3.27 6.93 17.40
N THR A 14 4.32 7.71 17.15
CA THR A 14 5.54 7.22 16.50
C THR A 14 6.25 6.18 17.36
N VAL A 15 6.46 6.44 18.65
CA VAL A 15 7.13 5.49 19.56
C VAL A 15 6.33 4.19 19.69
N CYS A 16 5.01 4.29 19.83
CA CYS A 16 4.13 3.12 19.88
C CYS A 16 4.19 2.32 18.56
N GLY A 17 4.15 3.00 17.42
CA GLY A 17 4.28 2.37 16.10
C GLY A 17 5.62 1.65 15.91
N VAL A 18 6.72 2.29 16.33
CA VAL A 18 8.07 1.67 16.30
C VAL A 18 8.14 0.46 17.22
N TYR A 19 7.55 0.53 18.43
CA TYR A 19 7.50 -0.61 19.35
C TYR A 19 6.74 -1.80 18.77
N VAL A 20 5.56 -1.56 18.19
CA VAL A 20 4.78 -2.61 17.51
C VAL A 20 5.58 -3.19 16.35
N ALA A 21 6.28 -2.36 15.58
CA ALA A 21 7.08 -2.82 14.44
C ALA A 21 8.32 -3.62 14.82
N GLN A 22 8.82 -3.48 16.05
CA GLN A 22 9.93 -4.27 16.58
C GLN A 22 9.46 -5.52 17.33
N ASN A 23 8.27 -5.48 17.94
CA ASN A 23 7.75 -6.57 18.79
C ASN A 23 6.89 -7.58 18.02
N TYR A 24 6.33 -7.18 16.88
CA TYR A 24 5.70 -8.10 15.93
C TYR A 24 6.66 -8.37 14.78
N ASP A 25 6.68 -9.62 14.29
CA ASP A 25 7.36 -9.99 13.05
C ASP A 25 6.58 -9.34 11.90
N VAL A 26 6.83 -8.06 11.65
CA VAL A 26 6.06 -7.30 10.65
C VAL A 26 6.43 -7.88 9.30
N PRO A 27 5.48 -8.53 8.60
CA PRO A 27 5.77 -9.11 7.31
C PRO A 27 6.30 -7.99 6.41
N ASN A 28 7.40 -8.26 5.71
CA ASN A 28 8.07 -7.29 4.88
C ASN A 28 7.05 -6.59 3.97
N ILE A 29 6.73 -5.33 4.28
CA ILE A 29 5.66 -4.55 3.63
C ILE A 29 5.90 -4.48 2.13
N ARG A 30 7.16 -4.54 1.70
CA ARG A 30 7.53 -4.60 0.28
C ARG A 30 6.98 -5.84 -0.40
N LYS A 31 7.10 -7.02 0.22
CA LYS A 31 6.54 -8.27 -0.32
C LYS A 31 5.02 -8.23 -0.39
N VAL A 32 4.37 -7.65 0.62
CA VAL A 32 2.91 -7.49 0.66
C VAL A 32 2.46 -6.52 -0.44
N ALA A 33 3.14 -5.39 -0.59
CA ALA A 33 2.86 -4.39 -1.61
C ALA A 33 3.09 -4.95 -3.03
N ASP A 34 4.20 -5.66 -3.25
CA ASP A 34 4.49 -6.31 -4.53
C ASP A 34 3.42 -7.36 -4.88
N SER A 35 3.01 -8.18 -3.91
CA SER A 35 1.95 -9.18 -4.09
C SER A 35 0.59 -8.52 -4.38
N ALA A 36 0.28 -7.41 -3.69
CA ALA A 36 -0.93 -6.64 -3.92
C ALA A 36 -0.94 -5.99 -5.32
N LEU A 37 0.19 -5.42 -5.76
CA LEU A 37 0.35 -4.85 -7.10
C LEU A 37 0.22 -5.92 -8.19
N LEU A 38 0.81 -7.09 -7.99
CA LEU A 38 0.68 -8.22 -8.92
C LEU A 38 -0.77 -8.69 -9.01
N THR A 39 -1.45 -8.81 -7.86
CA THR A 39 -2.87 -9.19 -7.81
C THR A 39 -3.75 -8.13 -8.47
N ALA A 40 -3.47 -6.85 -8.24
CA ALA A 40 -4.17 -5.73 -8.86
C ALA A 40 -3.98 -5.72 -10.37
N LYS A 41 -2.76 -5.95 -10.87
CA LYS A 41 -2.48 -6.09 -12.31
C LYS A 41 -3.19 -7.29 -12.93
N ALA A 42 -3.19 -8.44 -12.25
CA ALA A 42 -3.88 -9.63 -12.73
C ALA A 42 -5.40 -9.40 -12.78
N TYR A 43 -5.94 -8.68 -11.80
CA TYR A 43 -7.34 -8.27 -11.78
C TYR A 43 -7.64 -7.26 -12.89
N GLU A 44 -6.79 -6.24 -13.06
CA GLU A 44 -6.87 -5.29 -14.15
C GLU A 44 -6.87 -6.02 -15.49
N GLU A 45 -5.92 -6.92 -15.73
CA GLU A 45 -5.81 -7.66 -16.99
C GLU A 45 -7.00 -8.58 -17.25
N LYS A 46 -7.54 -9.22 -16.20
CA LYS A 46 -8.75 -10.05 -16.28
C LYS A 46 -10.00 -9.24 -16.61
N TYR A 47 -10.13 -8.03 -16.08
CA TYR A 47 -11.31 -7.18 -16.27
C TYR A 47 -11.14 -6.11 -17.37
N ARG A 48 -9.92 -5.92 -17.87
CA ARG A 48 -9.64 -5.06 -19.02
C ARG A 48 -10.32 -5.68 -20.23
N LYS A 49 -11.39 -5.03 -20.72
CA LYS A 49 -12.04 -5.38 -21.98
C LYS A 49 -10.96 -5.59 -23.04
N SER A 50 -10.90 -6.81 -23.58
CA SER A 50 -10.08 -7.13 -24.75
C SER A 50 -10.23 -5.98 -25.74
N LYS A 51 -9.12 -5.31 -26.07
CA LYS A 51 -9.11 -4.26 -27.06
C LYS A 51 -9.47 -4.97 -28.37
N LYS A 52 -10.76 -4.93 -28.74
CA LYS A 52 -11.21 -5.34 -30.06
C LYS A 52 -10.33 -4.57 -31.02
N ARG A 53 -9.40 -5.27 -31.70
CA ARG A 53 -8.80 -4.74 -32.91
C ARG A 53 -9.99 -4.63 -33.86
N SER A 54 -10.64 -3.47 -33.91
CA SER A 54 -11.40 -3.07 -35.08
C SER A 54 -10.36 -2.81 -36.15
N ASN A 55 -9.83 -3.91 -36.69
CA ASN A 55 -9.28 -3.96 -38.02
C ASN A 55 -10.50 -4.20 -38.91
N ASP A 56 -11.34 -3.19 -39.02
CA ASP A 56 -12.22 -3.06 -40.18
C ASP A 56 -11.36 -2.33 -41.22
N ASP A 57 -10.37 -3.06 -41.74
CA ASP A 57 -9.78 -2.81 -43.04
C ASP A 57 -10.80 -3.35 -44.07
N ASP A 58 -11.16 -2.47 -45.02
CA ASP A 58 -12.03 -2.64 -46.20
C ASP A 58 -13.56 -2.72 -46.02
#